data_AF-A0AAD2HLK8-F1
#
_entry.id   AF-A0AAD2HLK8-F1
#
_cell.length_a   1.000
_cell.length_b   1.000
_cell.length_c   1.000
_cell.angle_alpha   90.00
_cell.angle_beta   90.00
_cell.angle_gamma   90.00
#
_symmetry.space_group_name_H-M   'P 1'
#
loop_
_entity.id
_entity.type
_entity.pdbx_description
1 polymer ?
#
loop_
_entity_poly.entity_id
_entity_poly.type
_entity_poly.pdbx_seq_one_letter_code
_entity_poly.pdbx_strand_id
1 'polypeptide(L)'
;MIIDEKTAMQIPPPPPYASANVVPINTAPPPFPHTRAKPTLLSLPPHILLQIIYMTFPQTHGIDSGKLERQRRTLYWLSDSLRLVSRTLYVGAFLQHQSTWRRLSHPAQACMHVLRSAYLPAYQSLIRVPYSSDPFPVVAQSAFPSTTGATDIHLSTGHRETTILDLFIALKVREDVWADETELYLERDESFRDLFDLSQPRSRLEDLVNLYGVREGVVCGDGCCTPVTPSSPSSSPTTGMFRPASTPVTRPISGIVRARSKKPAPVPFSALSVSFSTRKVGLQLESAGKSKRTILDIARSRNERLEVAAQHLVRGLAEWLQQR
;
A
#
# COMPACT_ATOMS: atom_id res chain seq x y z
N MET A 1 30.13 -13.48 47.83
CA MET A 1 30.35 -12.07 48.18
C MET A 1 29.00 -11.53 48.62
N ILE A 2 28.79 -11.45 49.93
CA ILE A 2 27.52 -11.09 50.56
C ILE A 2 27.55 -9.58 50.75
N ILE A 3 26.62 -8.86 50.12
CA ILE A 3 26.50 -7.41 50.25
C ILE A 3 25.65 -7.15 51.48
N ASP A 4 26.27 -6.54 52.48
CA ASP A 4 25.68 -6.20 53.78
C ASP A 4 24.64 -5.07 53.59
N GLU A 5 23.36 -5.37 53.81
CA GLU A 5 22.23 -4.45 53.60
C GLU A 5 22.12 -3.33 54.66
N LYS A 6 23.10 -3.21 55.55
CA LYS A 6 22.98 -2.40 56.77
C LYS A 6 23.44 -0.93 56.64
N THR A 7 23.80 -0.47 55.44
CA THR A 7 24.27 0.93 55.23
C THR A 7 23.25 1.86 54.54
N ALA A 8 21.99 1.44 54.36
CA ALA A 8 20.99 2.20 53.62
C ALA A 8 20.14 3.20 54.47
N MET A 9 20.50 3.48 55.73
CA MET A 9 19.76 4.43 56.57
C MET A 9 20.61 5.62 57.00
N GLN A 10 20.88 6.54 56.07
CA GLN A 10 21.29 7.91 56.41
C GLN A 10 21.00 8.92 55.30
N ILE A 11 19.87 8.76 54.60
CA ILE A 11 19.35 9.79 53.70
C ILE A 11 18.52 10.75 54.56
N PRO A 12 18.89 12.06 54.66
CA PRO A 12 18.09 13.03 55.39
C PRO A 12 16.70 13.14 54.76
N PRO A 13 15.64 13.36 55.57
CA PRO A 13 14.29 13.48 55.05
C PRO A 13 14.23 14.63 54.02
N PRO A 14 13.48 14.45 52.92
CA PRO A 14 13.34 15.49 51.92
C PRO A 14 12.75 16.76 52.56
N PRO A 15 13.20 17.95 52.15
CA PRO A 15 12.73 19.20 52.70
C PRO A 15 11.20 19.33 52.54
N PRO A 16 10.51 19.93 53.53
CA PRO A 16 9.07 20.11 53.49
C PRO A 16 8.69 20.96 52.27
N TYR A 17 7.79 20.44 51.43
CA TYR A 17 7.24 21.18 50.30
C TYR A 17 6.63 22.48 50.83
N ALA A 18 7.18 23.61 50.39
CA ALA A 18 6.63 24.92 50.69
C ALA A 18 5.18 24.97 50.20
N SER A 19 4.25 25.03 51.14
CA SER A 19 2.84 25.30 50.88
C SER A 19 2.75 26.64 50.16
N ALA A 20 2.26 26.60 48.93
CA ALA A 20 2.07 27.74 48.06
C ALA A 20 1.10 28.74 48.69
N ASN A 21 1.64 29.67 49.48
CA ASN A 21 0.90 30.81 49.97
C ASN A 21 0.84 31.87 48.87
N VAL A 22 -0.36 31.96 48.30
CA VAL A 22 -1.06 33.19 47.91
C VAL A 22 -0.19 34.24 47.19
N VAL A 23 -0.09 34.09 45.87
CA VAL A 23 0.05 35.23 44.95
C VAL A 23 -1.24 35.32 44.14
N PRO A 24 -2.07 36.36 44.30
CA PRO A 24 -3.24 36.57 43.47
C PRO A 24 -2.77 37.26 42.19
N ILE A 25 -2.25 36.47 41.24
CA ILE A 25 -2.06 36.96 39.87
C ILE A 25 -2.90 36.11 38.95
N ASN A 26 -3.83 36.81 38.33
CA ASN A 26 -4.85 36.40 37.38
C ASN A 26 -4.25 35.95 36.04
N THR A 27 -3.27 35.03 36.06
CA THR A 27 -2.74 34.40 34.85
C THR A 27 -3.44 33.06 34.68
N ALA A 28 -4.51 33.05 33.89
CA ALA A 28 -5.08 31.82 33.39
C ALA A 28 -3.95 30.95 32.82
N PRO A 29 -3.83 29.67 33.22
CA PRO A 29 -2.80 28.80 32.70
C PRO A 29 -2.91 28.78 31.17
N PRO A 30 -1.79 28.83 30.43
CA PRO A 30 -1.83 28.78 28.98
C PRO A 30 -2.62 27.53 28.57
N PRO A 31 -3.51 27.60 27.56
CA PRO A 31 -4.31 26.48 27.14
C PRO A 31 -3.39 25.39 26.58
N PHE A 32 -2.96 24.49 27.45
CA PHE A 32 -2.29 23.28 27.01
C PHE A 32 -3.36 22.45 26.27
N PRO A 33 -3.15 22.11 24.99
CA PRO A 33 -4.08 21.25 24.28
C PRO A 33 -4.08 19.86 24.96
N HIS A 34 -4.97 19.67 25.93
CA HIS A 34 -5.16 18.44 26.68
C HIS A 34 -6.02 17.45 25.89
N THR A 35 -5.54 17.05 24.71
CA THR A 35 -5.99 15.83 24.06
C THR A 35 -4.75 15.09 23.56
N ARG A 36 -3.84 14.76 24.49
CA ARG A 36 -2.76 13.83 24.18
C ARG A 36 -3.41 12.49 23.89
N ALA A 37 -3.45 12.10 22.61
CA ALA A 37 -3.92 10.79 22.21
C ALA A 37 -3.17 9.74 23.04
N LYS A 38 -3.90 8.80 23.64
CA LYS A 38 -3.28 7.73 24.42
C LYS A 38 -2.30 7.01 23.49
N PRO A 39 -1.02 6.85 23.88
CA PRO A 39 -0.06 6.14 23.04
C PRO A 39 -0.60 4.73 22.81
N THR A 40 -0.66 4.34 21.55
CA THR A 40 -1.08 2.99 21.14
C THR A 40 0.13 2.29 20.55
N LEU A 41 0.08 0.96 20.38
CA LEU A 41 1.13 0.24 19.67
C LEU A 41 1.37 0.81 18.26
N LEU A 42 0.37 1.46 17.67
CA LEU A 42 0.44 2.07 16.35
C LEU A 42 1.21 3.40 16.32
N SER A 43 1.45 4.02 17.49
CA SER A 43 2.31 5.21 17.59
C SER A 43 3.80 4.86 17.74
N LEU A 44 4.15 3.58 17.80
CA LEU A 44 5.55 3.16 17.86
C LEU A 44 6.22 3.26 16.49
N PRO A 45 7.50 3.64 16.41
CA PRO A 45 8.26 3.59 15.17
C PRO A 45 8.30 2.17 14.56
N PRO A 46 8.31 2.02 13.23
CA PRO A 46 8.28 0.71 12.57
C PRO A 46 9.41 -0.25 13.00
N HIS A 47 10.62 0.28 13.24
CA HIS A 47 11.75 -0.54 13.67
C HIS A 47 11.55 -1.14 15.08
N ILE A 48 10.87 -0.43 15.98
CA ILE A 48 10.53 -0.95 17.32
C ILE A 48 9.49 -2.05 17.20
N LEU A 49 8.47 -1.88 16.35
CA LEU A 49 7.48 -2.93 16.08
C LEU A 49 8.15 -4.18 15.51
N LEU A 50 9.06 -4.01 14.54
CA LEU A 50 9.82 -5.11 13.96
C LEU A 50 10.68 -5.82 15.03
N GLN A 51 11.33 -5.07 15.92
CA GLN A 51 12.10 -5.63 17.03
C GLN A 51 11.20 -6.45 17.98
N ILE A 52 10.03 -5.93 18.35
CA ILE A 52 9.06 -6.64 19.19
C ILE A 52 8.66 -7.96 18.53
N ILE A 53 8.39 -7.94 17.22
CA ILE A 53 8.06 -9.14 16.45
C ILE A 53 9.24 -10.11 16.44
N TYR A 54 10.47 -9.66 16.23
CA TYR A 54 11.63 -10.56 16.25
C TYR A 54 11.88 -11.20 17.63
N MET A 55 11.52 -10.52 18.72
CA MET A 55 11.62 -11.08 20.07
C MET A 55 10.59 -12.19 20.34
N THR A 56 9.56 -12.37 19.52
CA THR A 56 8.62 -13.50 19.65
C THR A 56 9.14 -14.80 19.04
N PHE A 57 10.20 -14.74 18.23
CA PHE A 57 10.84 -15.92 17.66
C PHE A 57 11.78 -16.58 18.67
N PRO A 58 11.96 -17.92 18.61
CA PRO A 58 12.86 -18.63 19.52
C PRO A 58 14.33 -18.21 19.31
N GLN A 59 14.92 -17.57 20.33
CA GLN A 59 16.30 -17.04 20.31
C GLN A 59 17.35 -18.00 20.91
N THR A 60 16.94 -18.98 21.71
CA THR A 60 17.86 -19.88 22.42
C THR A 60 18.36 -21.01 21.52
N HIS A 61 19.68 -21.07 21.30
CA HIS A 61 20.34 -22.18 20.61
C HIS A 61 20.64 -23.32 21.58
N GLY A 62 20.27 -24.56 21.22
CA GLY A 62 20.81 -25.77 21.85
C GLY A 62 19.90 -26.56 22.81
N ILE A 63 18.68 -26.10 23.09
CA ILE A 63 17.73 -26.81 23.98
C ILE A 63 16.54 -27.42 23.20
N ASP A 64 16.28 -26.94 21.98
CA ASP A 64 15.01 -27.20 21.31
C ASP A 64 15.19 -28.09 20.05
N SER A 65 15.01 -29.40 20.21
CA SER A 65 14.42 -30.22 19.13
C SER A 65 13.09 -29.57 18.76
N GLY A 66 12.92 -29.06 17.53
CA GLY A 66 11.70 -28.36 17.10
C GLY A 66 11.79 -26.83 16.98
N LYS A 67 12.99 -26.23 16.90
CA LYS A 67 13.14 -24.78 16.63
C LYS A 67 12.37 -24.33 15.38
N LEU A 68 12.45 -25.11 14.30
CA LEU A 68 11.81 -24.82 13.03
C LEU A 68 10.28 -24.97 13.12
N GLU A 69 9.80 -26.01 13.79
CA GLU A 69 8.38 -26.20 14.08
C GLU A 69 7.83 -25.05 14.94
N ARG A 70 8.54 -24.66 15.99
CA ARG A 70 8.15 -23.51 16.82
C ARG A 70 8.15 -22.21 16.02
N GLN A 71 9.12 -22.01 15.14
CA GLN A 71 9.15 -20.87 14.23
C GLN A 71 7.95 -20.88 13.27
N ARG A 72 7.61 -22.02 12.67
CA ARG A 72 6.42 -22.20 11.80
C ARG A 72 5.13 -21.92 12.56
N ARG A 73 4.99 -22.44 13.78
CA ARG A 73 3.86 -22.14 14.68
C ARG A 73 3.76 -20.64 15.00
N THR A 74 4.89 -19.96 15.28
CA THR A 74 4.90 -18.51 15.48
C THR A 74 4.48 -17.76 14.20
N LEU A 75 4.94 -18.18 13.03
CA LEU A 75 4.54 -17.58 11.74
C LEU A 75 3.05 -17.81 11.43
N TYR A 76 2.52 -18.99 11.75
CA TYR A 76 1.10 -19.31 11.65
C TYR A 76 0.26 -18.48 12.59
N TRP A 77 0.68 -18.40 13.85
CA TRP A 77 0.04 -17.54 14.83
C TRP A 77 0.05 -16.08 14.38
N LEU A 78 1.16 -15.58 13.80
CA LEU A 78 1.19 -14.25 13.20
C LEU A 78 0.17 -14.15 12.06
N SER A 79 0.20 -15.04 11.07
CA SER A 79 -0.74 -15.01 9.93
C SER A 79 -2.22 -15.05 10.36
N ASP A 80 -2.57 -15.86 11.35
CA ASP A 80 -3.95 -16.09 11.79
C ASP A 80 -4.43 -15.09 12.86
N SER A 81 -3.63 -14.83 13.90
CA SER A 81 -4.01 -13.92 15.00
C SER A 81 -4.03 -12.46 14.57
N LEU A 82 -3.27 -12.08 13.53
CA LEU A 82 -3.39 -10.74 12.95
C LEU A 82 -4.80 -10.49 12.40
N ARG A 83 -5.46 -11.51 11.83
CA ARG A 83 -6.85 -11.39 11.34
C ARG A 83 -7.84 -11.07 12.46
N LEU A 84 -7.61 -11.63 13.64
CA LEU A 84 -8.57 -11.63 14.76
C LEU A 84 -8.35 -10.50 15.75
N VAL A 85 -7.10 -10.17 16.08
CA VAL A 85 -6.77 -9.28 17.22
C VAL A 85 -6.78 -7.80 16.81
N SER A 86 -6.52 -7.49 15.53
CA SER A 86 -6.49 -6.11 15.06
C SER A 86 -6.67 -6.04 13.55
N ARG A 87 -7.86 -5.60 13.12
CA ARG A 87 -8.11 -5.22 11.71
C ARG A 87 -7.07 -4.20 11.21
N THR A 88 -6.57 -3.31 12.07
CA THR A 88 -5.52 -2.33 11.75
C THR A 88 -4.12 -2.92 11.55
N LEU A 89 -3.84 -4.12 12.08
CA LEU A 89 -2.59 -4.87 11.89
C LEU A 89 -2.64 -5.86 10.72
N TYR A 90 -3.81 -6.08 10.09
CA TYR A 90 -3.96 -7.13 9.08
C TYR A 90 -4.45 -6.69 7.71
N VAL A 91 -4.97 -5.47 7.47
CA VAL A 91 -5.64 -5.13 6.20
C VAL A 91 -4.72 -5.22 4.96
N GLY A 92 -4.62 -6.43 4.42
CA GLY A 92 -4.58 -6.83 3.02
C GLY A 92 -5.92 -7.49 2.70
N ALA A 93 -6.51 -7.04 1.59
CA ALA A 93 -7.90 -7.23 1.19
C ALA A 93 -8.40 -8.70 1.14
N PHE A 94 -9.54 -8.95 1.78
CA PHE A 94 -10.52 -9.91 1.24
C PHE A 94 -11.95 -9.39 1.50
N LEU A 95 -12.52 -8.81 0.45
CA LEU A 95 -13.93 -8.55 0.14
C LEU A 95 -14.82 -7.86 1.21
N GLN A 96 -15.42 -6.73 0.76
CA GLN A 96 -16.77 -6.25 1.10
C GLN A 96 -16.97 -4.90 1.85
N HIS A 97 -16.05 -3.92 1.82
CA HIS A 97 -16.41 -2.48 1.88
C HIS A 97 -15.17 -1.58 1.71
N GLN A 98 -15.06 -0.84 0.59
CA GLN A 98 -13.82 -0.17 0.18
C GLN A 98 -13.68 1.32 0.57
N SER A 99 -14.61 1.94 1.29
CA SER A 99 -14.69 3.43 1.33
C SER A 99 -14.02 4.17 2.50
N THR A 100 -13.38 3.53 3.49
CA THR A 100 -12.90 4.27 4.71
C THR A 100 -11.52 3.93 5.29
N TRP A 101 -10.65 3.18 4.60
CA TRP A 101 -9.42 2.65 5.22
C TRP A 101 -8.11 3.32 4.78
N ARG A 102 -8.06 4.65 4.64
CA ARG A 102 -6.87 5.36 4.14
C ARG A 102 -5.94 6.00 5.19
N ARG A 103 -6.09 5.71 6.49
CA ARG A 103 -5.34 6.45 7.55
C ARG A 103 -4.59 5.66 8.63
N LEU A 104 -4.55 4.33 8.61
CA LEU A 104 -3.70 3.54 9.53
C LEU A 104 -3.14 2.29 8.84
N SER A 105 -2.02 2.43 8.13
CA SER A 105 -1.39 1.35 7.33
C SER A 105 -0.04 0.84 7.87
N HIS A 106 0.62 1.57 8.77
CA HIS A 106 2.00 1.26 9.16
C HIS A 106 2.25 -0.05 9.94
N PRO A 107 1.37 -0.54 10.83
CA PRO A 107 1.75 -1.65 11.70
C PRO A 107 1.48 -3.00 11.01
N ALA A 108 0.51 -3.07 10.09
CA ALA A 108 0.28 -4.24 9.23
C ALA A 108 1.46 -4.53 8.30
N GLN A 109 2.20 -3.50 7.93
CA GLN A 109 3.41 -3.64 7.11
C GLN A 109 4.53 -4.38 7.85
N ALA A 110 4.68 -4.23 9.17
CA ALA A 110 5.80 -4.85 9.89
C ALA A 110 5.66 -6.38 9.98
N CYS A 111 4.49 -6.90 10.35
CA CYS A 111 4.26 -8.35 10.40
C CYS A 111 4.27 -8.98 9.00
N MET A 112 3.58 -8.36 8.04
CA MET A 112 3.61 -8.83 6.66
C MET A 112 5.00 -8.72 6.06
N HIS A 113 5.83 -7.77 6.46
CA HIS A 113 7.23 -7.71 6.05
C HIS A 113 8.01 -8.95 6.53
N VAL A 114 7.88 -9.33 7.80
CA VAL A 114 8.53 -10.54 8.32
C VAL A 114 8.05 -11.78 7.58
N LEU A 115 6.73 -11.96 7.45
CA LEU A 115 6.13 -13.09 6.72
C LEU A 115 6.59 -13.13 5.26
N ARG A 116 6.50 -12.01 4.54
CA ARG A 116 6.93 -11.94 3.14
C ARG A 116 8.42 -12.22 3.02
N SER A 117 9.28 -11.66 3.86
CA SER A 117 10.72 -11.91 3.81
C SER A 117 11.07 -13.39 4.06
N ALA A 118 10.36 -14.06 4.97
CA ALA A 118 10.58 -15.47 5.29
C ALA A 118 10.15 -16.40 4.14
N TYR A 119 9.04 -16.09 3.46
CA TYR A 119 8.45 -16.94 2.42
C TYR A 119 8.80 -16.52 0.99
N LEU A 120 9.44 -15.37 0.77
CA LEU A 120 9.79 -14.88 -0.55
C LEU A 120 10.67 -15.86 -1.35
N PRO A 121 11.73 -16.47 -0.78
CA PRO A 121 12.54 -17.44 -1.55
C PRO A 121 11.73 -18.64 -2.03
N ALA A 122 10.85 -19.18 -1.17
CA ALA A 122 9.96 -20.28 -1.52
C ALA A 122 8.96 -19.86 -2.62
N TYR A 123 8.36 -18.67 -2.48
CA TYR A 123 7.49 -18.10 -3.50
C TYR A 123 8.21 -17.99 -4.85
N GLN A 124 9.39 -17.35 -4.89
CA GLN A 124 10.19 -17.15 -6.10
C GLN A 124 10.54 -18.45 -6.83
N SER A 125 10.76 -19.55 -6.11
CA SER A 125 11.03 -20.86 -6.71
C SER A 125 9.84 -21.45 -7.49
N LEU A 126 8.61 -21.04 -7.13
CA LEU A 126 7.37 -21.51 -7.74
C LEU A 126 6.83 -20.58 -8.83
N ILE A 127 7.31 -19.32 -8.85
CA ILE A 127 6.94 -18.35 -9.87
C ILE A 127 7.42 -18.84 -11.24
N ARG A 128 6.49 -18.88 -12.19
CA ARG A 128 6.82 -19.20 -13.58
C ARG A 128 7.17 -17.91 -14.32
N VAL A 129 8.42 -17.74 -14.69
CA VAL A 129 8.81 -16.75 -15.71
C VAL A 129 8.07 -17.13 -17.00
N PRO A 130 7.31 -16.25 -17.67
CA PRO A 130 7.34 -14.77 -17.69
C PRO A 130 6.24 -14.05 -16.88
N TYR A 131 5.54 -14.74 -15.98
CA TYR A 131 4.29 -14.26 -15.38
C TYR A 131 4.45 -13.40 -14.11
N SER A 132 5.65 -12.89 -13.81
CA SER A 132 5.93 -12.08 -12.61
C SER A 132 6.25 -10.63 -12.94
N SER A 133 5.78 -9.71 -12.11
CA SER A 133 6.09 -8.28 -12.12
C SER A 133 7.27 -7.92 -11.21
N ASP A 134 7.81 -8.87 -10.44
CA ASP A 134 8.52 -8.62 -9.17
C ASP A 134 7.54 -8.09 -8.09
N PRO A 135 7.25 -8.87 -7.03
CA PRO A 135 6.34 -8.45 -5.96
C PRO A 135 6.89 -7.28 -5.12
N PHE A 136 8.18 -6.95 -5.26
CA PHE A 136 8.85 -5.83 -4.64
C PHE A 136 9.63 -5.05 -5.68
N PRO A 137 8.98 -4.25 -6.54
CA PRO A 137 9.72 -3.39 -7.43
C PRO A 137 10.55 -2.46 -6.54
N VAL A 138 11.86 -2.70 -6.53
CA VAL A 138 12.82 -1.75 -5.99
C VAL A 138 12.68 -0.57 -6.92
N VAL A 139 11.78 0.35 -6.59
CA VAL A 139 11.77 1.67 -7.19
C VAL A 139 13.14 2.20 -6.84
N ALA A 140 14.08 2.09 -7.78
CA ALA A 140 15.31 2.83 -7.76
C ALA A 140 14.85 4.25 -7.47
N GLN A 141 15.12 4.71 -6.26
CA GLN A 141 14.97 6.09 -5.88
C GLN A 141 15.66 6.86 -7.00
N SER A 142 14.88 7.45 -7.89
CA SER A 142 15.44 8.26 -8.96
C SER A 142 16.34 9.27 -8.26
N ALA A 143 17.59 9.34 -8.70
CA ALA A 143 18.70 10.07 -8.09
C ALA A 143 18.49 11.60 -8.10
N PHE A 144 17.38 12.08 -7.53
CA PHE A 144 17.07 13.48 -7.35
C PHE A 144 16.94 13.76 -5.85
N PRO A 145 17.93 14.44 -5.24
CA PRO A 145 17.80 14.93 -3.88
C PRO A 145 16.86 16.15 -3.88
N SER A 146 15.57 15.91 -3.72
CA SER A 146 14.61 16.98 -3.41
C SER A 146 14.51 17.12 -1.90
N THR A 147 15.14 18.18 -1.41
CA THR A 147 15.19 18.67 -0.04
C THR A 147 13.79 18.79 0.59
N THR A 148 13.68 18.27 1.81
CA THR A 148 12.65 18.56 2.84
C THR A 148 11.17 18.33 2.49
N GLY A 149 10.65 17.22 2.99
CA GLY A 149 9.21 16.96 3.15
C GLY A 149 8.95 15.47 3.03
N ALA A 150 8.65 14.81 4.15
CA ALA A 150 8.42 13.38 4.28
C ALA A 150 7.88 12.72 3.01
N THR A 151 8.78 12.11 2.22
CA THR A 151 8.40 11.19 1.17
C THR A 151 7.92 9.94 1.88
N ASP A 152 6.61 9.87 2.13
CA ASP A 152 5.95 8.59 2.33
C ASP A 152 6.40 7.71 1.17
N ILE A 153 7.22 6.71 1.50
CA ILE A 153 7.51 5.57 0.64
C ILE A 153 6.18 4.84 0.54
N HIS A 154 5.30 5.37 -0.28
CA HIS A 154 4.05 4.78 -0.66
C HIS A 154 4.43 3.63 -1.58
N LEU A 155 4.95 2.54 -0.98
CA LEU A 155 5.09 1.22 -1.59
C LEU A 155 3.84 1.04 -2.43
N SER A 156 3.98 1.15 -3.75
CA SER A 156 2.90 1.33 -4.69
C SER A 156 1.78 0.35 -4.37
N THR A 157 0.75 0.81 -3.65
CA THR A 157 -0.36 0.01 -3.13
C THR A 157 -1.24 -0.57 -4.24
N GLY A 158 -0.83 -0.40 -5.50
CA GLY A 158 -1.45 -0.94 -6.69
C GLY A 158 -0.79 -2.20 -7.24
N HIS A 159 0.33 -2.70 -6.69
CA HIS A 159 0.89 -3.99 -7.17
C HIS A 159 0.02 -5.13 -6.69
N ARG A 160 -0.75 -5.70 -7.62
CA ARG A 160 -1.67 -6.76 -7.28
C ARG A 160 -0.94 -8.07 -7.03
N GLU A 161 0.29 -8.23 -7.55
CA GLU A 161 1.09 -9.44 -7.31
C GLU A 161 1.46 -9.60 -5.83
N THR A 162 1.64 -8.50 -5.10
CA THR A 162 1.84 -8.54 -3.64
C THR A 162 0.68 -9.25 -2.93
N THR A 163 -0.57 -9.09 -3.40
CA THR A 163 -1.73 -9.82 -2.87
C THR A 163 -1.62 -11.33 -3.13
N ILE A 164 -1.01 -11.73 -4.24
CA ILE A 164 -0.79 -13.14 -4.57
C ILE A 164 0.27 -13.75 -3.64
N LEU A 165 1.35 -13.00 -3.36
CA LEU A 165 2.32 -13.39 -2.35
C LEU A 165 1.65 -13.54 -0.96
N ASP A 166 0.78 -12.60 -0.58
CA ASP A 166 0.07 -12.68 0.70
C ASP A 166 -0.85 -13.91 0.78
N LEU A 167 -1.52 -14.26 -0.32
CA LEU A 167 -2.33 -15.47 -0.40
C LEU A 167 -1.47 -16.75 -0.37
N PHE A 168 -0.32 -16.74 -1.05
CA PHE A 168 0.66 -17.82 -0.98
C PHE A 168 1.13 -18.04 0.46
N ILE A 169 1.49 -16.98 1.19
CA ILE A 169 1.91 -17.06 2.59
C ILE A 169 0.81 -17.68 3.43
N ALA A 170 -0.43 -17.20 3.30
CA ALA A 170 -1.55 -17.70 4.08
C ALA A 170 -1.79 -19.21 3.87
N LEU A 171 -1.59 -19.71 2.63
CA LEU A 171 -1.65 -21.14 2.33
C LEU A 171 -0.43 -21.86 2.89
N LYS A 172 0.78 -21.41 2.54
CA LYS A 172 2.03 -22.12 2.85
C LYS A 172 2.30 -22.23 4.34
N VAL A 173 2.03 -21.18 5.11
CA VAL A 173 2.18 -21.18 6.57
C VAL A 173 1.27 -22.23 7.22
N ARG A 174 0.05 -22.41 6.69
CA ARG A 174 -0.89 -23.43 7.17
C ARG A 174 -0.42 -24.84 6.82
N GLU A 175 0.01 -25.03 5.57
CA GLU A 175 0.56 -26.32 5.10
C GLU A 175 1.78 -26.73 5.93
N ASP A 176 2.69 -25.80 6.21
CA ASP A 176 3.90 -26.05 7.01
C ASP A 176 3.58 -26.51 8.44
N VAL A 177 2.58 -25.90 9.10
CA VAL A 177 2.16 -26.32 10.44
C VAL A 177 1.49 -27.68 10.44
N TRP A 178 0.66 -27.98 9.43
CA TRP A 178 0.01 -29.29 9.32
C TRP A 178 0.98 -30.41 9.02
N ALA A 179 2.01 -30.15 8.21
CA ALA A 179 3.10 -31.10 7.99
C ALA A 179 3.87 -31.42 9.29
N ASP A 180 4.02 -30.44 10.18
CA ASP A 180 4.65 -30.66 11.49
C ASP A 180 3.73 -31.40 12.47
N GLU A 181 2.42 -31.11 12.48
CA GLU A 181 1.45 -31.72 13.41
C GLU A 181 1.04 -33.15 13.03
N THR A 182 1.11 -33.51 11.75
CA THR A 182 0.62 -34.80 11.27
C THR A 182 1.60 -35.45 10.30
N GLU A 183 2.26 -36.53 10.73
CA GLU A 183 3.18 -37.31 9.87
C GLU A 183 2.50 -37.91 8.63
N LEU A 184 1.17 -38.05 8.67
CA LEU A 184 0.34 -38.56 7.56
C LEU A 184 -0.15 -37.44 6.62
N TYR A 185 0.27 -36.20 6.82
CA TYR A 185 -0.14 -35.09 5.97
C TYR A 185 0.41 -35.25 4.55
N LEU A 186 -0.48 -35.20 3.56
CA LEU A 186 -0.11 -35.12 2.15
C LEU A 186 -0.37 -33.69 1.68
N GLU A 187 0.69 -33.05 1.16
CA GLU A 187 0.63 -31.67 0.67
C GLU A 187 -0.44 -31.52 -0.43
N ARG A 188 -1.25 -30.46 -0.33
CA ARG A 188 -2.30 -30.16 -1.32
C ARG A 188 -1.78 -29.20 -2.39
N ASP A 189 -0.99 -29.75 -3.30
CA ASP A 189 -0.37 -29.01 -4.41
C ASP A 189 -1.38 -28.31 -5.33
N GLU A 190 -2.65 -28.74 -5.33
CA GLU A 190 -3.69 -28.14 -6.17
C GLU A 190 -4.00 -26.69 -5.80
N SER A 191 -3.88 -26.36 -4.51
CA SER A 191 -4.15 -24.99 -4.03
C SER A 191 -3.12 -23.99 -4.55
N PHE A 192 -1.85 -24.39 -4.62
CA PHE A 192 -0.78 -23.61 -5.23
C PHE A 192 -0.95 -23.55 -6.74
N ARG A 193 -1.43 -24.62 -7.36
CA ARG A 193 -1.66 -24.67 -8.81
C ARG A 193 -2.63 -23.58 -9.27
N ASP A 194 -3.78 -23.42 -8.62
CA ASP A 194 -4.74 -22.36 -8.96
C ASP A 194 -4.16 -20.95 -8.74
N LEU A 195 -3.32 -20.80 -7.71
CA LEU A 195 -2.64 -19.54 -7.42
C LEU A 195 -1.71 -19.13 -8.56
N PHE A 196 -0.87 -20.05 -9.04
CA PHE A 196 0.15 -19.77 -10.06
C PHE A 196 -0.37 -19.90 -11.51
N ASP A 197 -1.38 -20.74 -11.78
CA ASP A 197 -1.93 -20.92 -13.12
C ASP A 197 -2.97 -19.85 -13.48
N LEU A 198 -3.69 -19.29 -12.49
CA LEU A 198 -4.79 -18.35 -12.72
C LEU A 198 -4.56 -17.00 -12.03
N SER A 199 -4.31 -17.00 -10.72
CA SER A 199 -4.32 -15.76 -9.94
C SER A 199 -3.09 -14.90 -10.20
N GLN A 200 -1.90 -15.49 -10.31
CA GLN A 200 -0.66 -14.78 -10.65
C GLN A 200 -0.70 -14.17 -12.06
N PRO A 201 -1.00 -14.92 -13.15
CA PRO A 201 -1.10 -14.33 -14.49
C PRO A 201 -2.17 -13.24 -14.59
N ARG A 202 -3.31 -13.42 -13.91
CA ARG A 202 -4.35 -12.38 -13.82
C ARG A 202 -3.80 -11.11 -13.17
N SER A 203 -3.14 -11.26 -12.04
CA SER A 203 -2.59 -10.15 -11.27
C SER A 203 -1.51 -9.39 -12.05
N ARG A 204 -0.60 -10.13 -12.71
CA ARG A 204 0.40 -9.58 -13.65
C ARG A 204 -0.26 -8.81 -14.80
N LEU A 205 -1.34 -9.35 -15.35
CA LEU A 205 -2.09 -8.66 -16.41
C LEU A 205 -2.72 -7.36 -15.92
N GLU A 206 -3.23 -7.32 -14.69
CA GLU A 206 -3.75 -6.10 -14.07
C GLU A 206 -2.64 -5.04 -13.88
N ASP A 207 -1.46 -5.44 -13.41
CA ASP A 207 -0.30 -4.55 -13.28
C ASP A 207 0.15 -4.00 -14.64
N LEU A 208 0.17 -4.84 -15.69
CA LEU A 208 0.51 -4.41 -17.05
C LEU A 208 -0.53 -3.45 -17.63
N VAL A 209 -1.82 -3.67 -17.36
CA VAL A 209 -2.90 -2.74 -17.73
C VAL A 209 -2.72 -1.40 -17.02
N ASN A 210 -2.31 -1.39 -15.75
CA ASN A 210 -1.97 -0.15 -15.05
C ASN A 210 -0.80 0.57 -15.75
N LEU A 211 0.30 -0.14 -15.98
CA LEU A 211 1.51 0.40 -16.57
C LEU A 211 1.26 1.00 -17.96
N TYR A 212 0.64 0.23 -18.85
CA TYR A 212 0.31 0.70 -20.20
C TYR A 212 -0.82 1.73 -20.19
N GLY A 213 -1.84 1.57 -19.35
CA GLY A 213 -2.97 2.48 -19.25
C GLY A 213 -2.59 3.87 -18.74
N VAL A 214 -1.66 3.94 -17.77
CA VAL A 214 -1.08 5.21 -17.29
C VAL A 214 -0.25 5.86 -18.39
N ARG A 215 0.55 5.08 -19.13
CA ARG A 215 1.35 5.58 -20.27
C ARG A 215 0.47 6.18 -21.37
N GLU A 216 -0.66 5.55 -21.69
CA GLU A 216 -1.63 6.04 -22.67
C GLU A 216 -2.57 7.13 -22.11
N GLY A 217 -2.49 7.45 -20.82
CA GLY A 217 -3.33 8.45 -20.16
C GLY A 217 -4.80 8.06 -20.02
N VAL A 218 -5.13 6.77 -20.12
CA VAL A 218 -6.50 6.24 -19.94
C VAL A 218 -6.77 5.75 -18.53
N VAL A 219 -5.72 5.46 -17.76
CA VAL A 219 -5.79 5.06 -16.35
C VAL A 219 -5.13 6.12 -15.46
N CYS A 220 -5.81 6.43 -14.35
CA CYS A 220 -5.30 7.25 -13.26
C CYS A 220 -4.62 6.36 -12.21
N GLY A 221 -3.34 6.62 -11.91
CA GLY A 221 -2.69 6.06 -10.73
C GLY A 221 -3.28 6.61 -9.43
N ASP A 222 -3.31 5.79 -8.37
CA ASP A 222 -4.04 6.03 -7.11
C ASP A 222 -3.60 7.25 -6.26
N GLY A 223 -2.62 8.05 -6.74
CA GLY A 223 -2.12 9.24 -6.05
C GLY A 223 -2.06 10.53 -6.87
N CYS A 224 -2.31 10.50 -8.19
CA CYS A 224 -2.05 11.67 -9.06
C CYS A 224 -3.29 12.42 -9.52
N CYS A 225 -4.48 11.82 -9.42
CA CYS A 225 -5.69 12.43 -9.96
C CYS A 225 -6.39 13.34 -8.94
N THR A 226 -5.64 14.29 -8.36
CA THR A 226 -6.27 15.56 -7.99
C THR A 226 -6.51 16.31 -9.28
N PRO A 227 -7.76 16.60 -9.68
CA PRO A 227 -8.00 17.46 -10.82
C PRO A 227 -7.24 18.75 -10.53
N VAL A 228 -6.22 19.04 -11.35
CA VAL A 228 -5.51 20.31 -11.28
C VAL A 228 -6.58 21.33 -11.62
N THR A 229 -7.18 21.94 -10.60
CA THR A 229 -8.01 23.12 -10.79
C THR A 229 -7.11 24.07 -11.56
N PRO A 230 -7.46 24.48 -12.79
CA PRO A 230 -6.63 25.42 -13.52
C PRO A 230 -6.48 26.64 -12.63
N SER A 231 -5.30 26.81 -12.03
CA SER A 231 -4.98 28.00 -11.27
C SER A 231 -5.14 29.14 -12.26
N SER A 232 -6.23 29.89 -12.08
CA SER A 232 -6.40 31.18 -12.72
C SER A 232 -5.09 31.94 -12.57
N PRO A 233 -4.50 32.47 -13.65
CA PRO A 233 -3.32 33.32 -13.51
C PRO A 233 -3.72 34.48 -12.59
N SER A 234 -3.23 34.47 -11.35
CA SER A 234 -3.46 35.58 -10.43
C SER A 234 -2.64 36.75 -10.96
N SER A 235 -3.28 37.62 -11.71
CA SER A 235 -2.77 38.93 -12.05
C SER A 235 -2.51 39.69 -10.76
N SER A 236 -1.24 39.82 -10.39
CA SER A 236 -0.81 40.77 -9.37
C SER A 236 -1.15 42.19 -9.84
N PRO A 237 -1.81 43.03 -9.02
CA PRO A 237 -1.98 44.44 -9.34
C PRO A 237 -0.64 45.15 -9.10
N THR A 238 0.08 45.50 -10.16
CA THR A 238 1.21 46.42 -10.07
C THR A 238 0.69 47.83 -10.27
N THR A 239 0.55 48.57 -9.16
CA THR A 239 0.32 50.02 -9.16
C THR A 239 1.63 50.73 -9.45
N GLY A 240 1.70 51.50 -10.54
CA GLY A 240 2.84 52.37 -10.85
C GLY A 240 2.69 53.07 -12.20
N MET A 241 2.23 54.32 -12.15
CA MET A 241 1.99 55.23 -13.28
C MET A 241 3.24 55.48 -14.12
N PHE A 242 3.12 55.66 -15.46
CA PHE A 242 3.67 56.78 -16.25
C PHE A 242 3.47 56.62 -17.79
N ARG A 243 2.70 57.57 -18.36
CA ARG A 243 2.86 58.33 -19.63
C ARG A 243 2.68 57.65 -21.03
N PRO A 244 2.40 58.47 -22.08
CA PRO A 244 1.44 58.13 -23.13
C PRO A 244 1.99 58.18 -24.57
N ALA A 245 1.08 57.82 -25.48
CA ALA A 245 0.93 58.26 -26.87
C ALA A 245 1.73 57.54 -27.97
N SER A 246 0.93 56.82 -28.78
CA SER A 246 0.76 56.96 -30.24
C SER A 246 1.19 55.79 -31.12
N THR A 247 0.37 55.58 -32.16
CA THR A 247 0.51 54.74 -33.39
C THR A 247 -0.31 53.44 -33.47
N PRO A 248 -0.80 53.10 -34.69
CA PRO A 248 -2.18 52.66 -34.88
C PRO A 248 -2.33 51.21 -35.38
N VAL A 249 -3.56 50.71 -35.26
CA VAL A 249 -4.23 49.77 -36.17
C VAL A 249 -3.43 48.51 -36.56
N THR A 250 -3.72 47.40 -35.89
CA THR A 250 -3.69 46.08 -36.56
C THR A 250 -4.85 45.24 -36.03
N ARG A 251 -5.73 44.85 -36.94
CA ARG A 251 -6.92 44.04 -36.68
C ARG A 251 -6.52 42.72 -36.00
N PRO A 252 -7.18 42.32 -34.89
CA PRO A 252 -7.07 40.94 -34.44
C PRO A 252 -7.85 40.06 -35.43
N ILE A 253 -7.10 39.27 -36.19
CA ILE A 253 -7.61 38.12 -36.93
C ILE A 253 -8.41 37.30 -35.92
N SER A 254 -9.70 37.10 -36.21
CA SER A 254 -10.58 36.18 -35.49
C SER A 254 -9.87 34.84 -35.33
N GLY A 255 -9.30 34.64 -34.15
CA GLY A 255 -8.66 33.40 -33.77
C GLY A 255 -9.73 32.33 -33.83
N ILE A 256 -9.57 31.40 -34.78
CA ILE A 256 -10.25 30.13 -34.80
C ILE A 256 -9.94 29.48 -33.45
N VAL A 257 -10.86 29.63 -32.49
CA VAL A 257 -10.83 28.91 -31.22
C VAL A 257 -11.06 27.46 -31.61
N ARG A 258 -9.94 26.77 -31.89
CA ARG A 258 -9.90 25.36 -32.23
C ARG A 258 -10.52 24.66 -31.03
N ALA A 259 -11.78 24.24 -31.19
CA ALA A 259 -12.51 23.51 -30.18
C ALA A 259 -11.64 22.32 -29.77
N ARG A 260 -11.00 22.42 -28.59
CA ARG A 260 -10.20 21.33 -28.05
C ARG A 260 -11.20 20.20 -27.83
N SER A 261 -11.11 19.15 -28.64
CA SER A 261 -11.85 17.91 -28.40
C SER A 261 -11.57 17.51 -26.95
N LYS A 262 -12.64 17.47 -26.15
CA LYS A 262 -12.54 17.13 -24.74
C LYS A 262 -12.02 15.70 -24.67
N LYS A 263 -10.76 15.53 -24.28
CA LYS A 263 -10.22 14.19 -24.03
C LYS A 263 -11.06 13.56 -22.91
N PRO A 264 -11.50 12.29 -23.07
CA PRO A 264 -12.29 11.64 -22.05
C PRO A 264 -11.50 11.53 -20.75
N ALA A 265 -12.20 11.61 -19.62
CA ALA A 265 -11.56 11.55 -18.30
C ALA A 265 -11.00 10.13 -18.04
N PRO A 266 -9.75 10.01 -17.56
CA PRO A 266 -9.15 8.72 -17.23
C PRO A 266 -9.89 7.99 -16.11
N VAL A 267 -9.81 6.65 -16.11
CA VAL A 267 -10.45 5.78 -15.12
C VAL A 267 -9.47 5.48 -13.98
N PRO A 268 -9.87 5.58 -12.69
CA PRO A 268 -9.00 5.19 -11.58
C PRO A 268 -8.68 3.70 -11.61
N PHE A 269 -7.41 3.33 -11.42
CA PHE A 269 -6.97 1.94 -11.45
C PHE A 269 -7.67 1.07 -10.39
N SER A 270 -7.95 1.63 -9.22
CA SER A 270 -8.69 0.95 -8.14
C SER A 270 -10.08 0.48 -8.56
N ALA A 271 -10.70 1.11 -9.56
CA ALA A 271 -12.02 0.74 -10.08
C ALA A 271 -11.96 -0.33 -11.17
N LEU A 272 -10.77 -0.66 -11.69
CA LEU A 272 -10.60 -1.66 -12.73
C LEU A 272 -10.32 -3.04 -12.13
N SER A 273 -10.74 -4.10 -12.81
CA SER A 273 -10.36 -5.48 -12.50
C SER A 273 -10.30 -6.25 -13.81
N VAL A 274 -9.43 -7.25 -13.90
CA VAL A 274 -9.36 -8.11 -15.09
C VAL A 274 -10.05 -9.43 -14.79
N SER A 275 -10.86 -9.91 -15.72
CA SER A 275 -11.30 -11.31 -15.76
C SER A 275 -10.36 -12.08 -16.67
N PHE A 276 -9.73 -13.13 -16.15
CA PHE A 276 -8.73 -13.91 -16.87
C PHE A 276 -9.19 -15.35 -17.09
N SER A 277 -9.04 -15.85 -18.31
CA SER A 277 -9.25 -17.25 -18.66
C SER A 277 -8.30 -17.68 -19.78
N THR A 278 -8.29 -18.97 -20.10
CA THR A 278 -7.44 -19.54 -21.15
C THR A 278 -7.79 -19.07 -22.56
N ARG A 279 -9.03 -18.60 -22.79
CA ARG A 279 -9.54 -18.23 -24.13
C ARG A 279 -9.99 -16.78 -24.25
N LYS A 280 -10.15 -16.09 -23.13
CA LYS A 280 -10.65 -14.71 -23.09
C LYS A 280 -10.07 -13.94 -21.92
N VAL A 281 -9.88 -12.65 -22.14
CA VAL A 281 -9.52 -11.67 -21.11
C VAL A 281 -10.49 -10.51 -21.20
N GLY A 282 -10.93 -10.02 -20.05
CA GLY A 282 -11.91 -8.95 -20.00
C GLY A 282 -11.54 -7.91 -18.96
N LEU A 283 -12.00 -6.69 -19.19
CA LEU A 283 -11.85 -5.59 -18.26
C LEU A 283 -13.20 -5.32 -17.60
N GLN A 284 -13.20 -5.26 -16.28
CA GLN A 284 -14.37 -5.01 -15.45
C GLN A 284 -14.19 -3.67 -14.73
N LEU A 285 -15.28 -2.91 -14.67
CA LEU A 285 -15.34 -1.63 -13.98
C LEU A 285 -16.26 -1.75 -12.76
N GLU A 286 -15.72 -1.44 -11.59
CA GLU A 286 -16.45 -1.26 -10.35
C GLU A 286 -16.82 0.22 -10.19
N SER A 287 -18.11 0.54 -10.26
CA SER A 287 -18.59 1.89 -9.97
C SER A 287 -18.98 1.96 -8.51
N ALA A 288 -18.66 3.05 -7.82
CA ALA A 288 -18.98 3.24 -6.40
C ALA A 288 -20.44 2.86 -6.10
N GLY A 289 -20.63 1.80 -5.32
CA GLY A 289 -21.95 1.29 -4.90
C GLY A 289 -22.72 0.45 -5.93
N LYS A 290 -22.12 0.09 -7.08
CA LYS A 290 -22.74 -0.75 -8.11
C LYS A 290 -21.96 -2.05 -8.31
N SER A 291 -22.67 -3.07 -8.77
CA SER A 291 -22.06 -4.35 -9.17
C SER A 291 -20.98 -4.16 -10.23
N LYS A 292 -19.97 -5.03 -10.19
CA LYS A 292 -18.90 -5.08 -11.19
C LYS A 292 -19.51 -5.40 -12.56
N ARG A 293 -19.21 -4.56 -13.56
CA ARG A 293 -19.67 -4.77 -14.94
C ARG A 293 -18.49 -4.99 -15.87
N THR A 294 -18.60 -5.95 -16.78
CA THR A 294 -17.62 -6.12 -17.86
C THR A 294 -17.82 -5.02 -18.90
N ILE A 295 -16.76 -4.25 -19.18
CA ILE A 295 -16.77 -3.17 -20.18
C ILE A 295 -16.07 -3.57 -21.49
N LEU A 296 -15.20 -4.57 -21.44
CA LEU A 296 -14.44 -5.05 -22.58
C LEU A 296 -14.20 -6.55 -22.40
N ASP A 297 -14.34 -7.34 -23.47
CA ASP A 297 -14.00 -8.77 -23.51
C ASP A 297 -13.28 -9.02 -24.83
N ILE A 298 -12.09 -9.63 -24.75
CA ILE A 298 -11.19 -9.85 -25.88
C ILE A 298 -10.85 -11.34 -25.90
N ALA A 299 -10.99 -11.95 -27.07
CA ALA A 299 -10.52 -13.31 -27.29
C ALA A 299 -8.99 -13.37 -27.16
N ARG A 300 -8.51 -14.32 -26.39
CA ARG A 300 -7.08 -14.56 -26.15
C ARG A 300 -6.67 -15.89 -26.75
N SER A 301 -5.54 -15.92 -27.45
CA SER A 301 -4.96 -17.20 -27.87
C SER A 301 -4.18 -17.84 -26.71
N ARG A 302 -4.16 -19.17 -26.65
CA ARG A 302 -3.52 -19.92 -25.54
C ARG A 302 -2.05 -19.54 -25.31
N ASN A 303 -1.34 -19.19 -26.39
CA ASN A 303 0.09 -18.88 -26.38
C ASN A 303 0.37 -17.36 -26.44
N GLU A 304 -0.66 -16.53 -26.28
CA GLU A 304 -0.51 -15.07 -26.28
C GLU A 304 0.21 -14.58 -25.03
N ARG A 305 1.24 -13.75 -25.24
CA ARG A 305 1.97 -13.06 -24.17
C ARG A 305 1.04 -12.09 -23.43
N LEU A 306 1.19 -11.99 -22.10
CA LEU A 306 0.33 -11.12 -21.28
C LEU A 306 0.46 -9.65 -21.67
N GLU A 307 1.63 -9.22 -22.14
CA GLU A 307 1.89 -7.86 -22.59
C GLU A 307 1.03 -7.47 -23.80
N VAL A 308 0.85 -8.40 -24.75
CA VAL A 308 0.02 -8.18 -25.94
C VAL A 308 -1.45 -8.09 -25.53
N ALA A 309 -1.91 -9.01 -24.69
CA ALA A 309 -3.26 -8.99 -24.14
C ALA A 309 -3.54 -7.69 -23.35
N ALA A 310 -2.58 -7.21 -22.55
CA ALA A 310 -2.69 -5.95 -21.81
C ALA A 310 -2.81 -4.75 -22.75
N GLN A 311 -2.00 -4.69 -23.81
CA GLN A 311 -2.07 -3.64 -24.83
C GLN A 311 -3.43 -3.63 -25.55
N HIS A 312 -3.96 -4.81 -25.90
CA HIS A 312 -5.30 -4.94 -26.47
C HIS A 312 -6.37 -4.40 -25.51
N LEU A 313 -6.30 -4.74 -24.22
CA LEU A 313 -7.24 -4.23 -23.21
C LEU A 313 -7.16 -2.71 -23.05
N VAL A 314 -5.95 -2.14 -23.01
CA VAL A 314 -5.74 -0.68 -22.89
C VAL A 314 -6.23 0.07 -24.13
N ARG A 315 -5.99 -0.47 -25.32
CA ARG A 315 -6.52 0.09 -26.56
C ARG A 315 -8.05 0.06 -26.59
N GLY A 316 -8.65 -1.09 -26.26
CA GLY A 316 -10.11 -1.21 -26.19
C GLY A 316 -10.72 -0.30 -25.11
N LEU A 317 -10.02 -0.08 -23.99
CA LEU A 317 -10.42 0.89 -22.98
C LEU A 317 -10.39 2.32 -23.53
N ALA A 318 -9.37 2.69 -24.30
CA ALA A 318 -9.26 4.00 -24.93
C ALA A 318 -10.42 4.25 -25.91
N GLU A 319 -10.74 3.25 -26.75
CA GLU A 319 -11.86 3.31 -27.69
C GLU A 319 -13.21 3.41 -26.96
N TRP A 320 -13.40 2.62 -25.89
CA TRP A 320 -14.59 2.69 -25.04
C TRP A 320 -14.77 4.07 -24.38
N LEU A 321 -13.69 4.72 -23.95
CA LEU A 321 -13.72 6.05 -23.36
C LEU A 321 -14.11 7.14 -24.36
N GLN A 322 -13.78 6.98 -25.65
CA GLN A 322 -14.15 7.95 -26.69
C GLN A 322 -15.63 7.88 -27.09
N GLN A 323 -16.28 6.74 -26.88
CA GLN A 323 -17.70 6.54 -27.17
C GLN A 323 -18.64 7.08 -26.07
N ARG A 324 -18.07 7.45 -24.92
CA ARG A 324 -18.80 7.92 -23.74
C ARG A 324 -18.94 9.44 -23.70
#